data_AF-A0A819DFK4-F1
#
_entry.id   AF-A0A819DFK4-F1
#
_cell.length_a   1.000
_cell.length_b   1.000
_cell.length_c   1.000
_cell.angle_alpha   90.00
_cell.angle_beta   90.00
_cell.angle_gamma   90.00
#
_symmetry.space_group_name_H-M   'P 1'
#
loop_
_entity.id
_entity.type
_entity.pdbx_description
1 polymer ?
#
loop_
_entity_poly.entity_id
_entity_poly.type
_entity_poly.pdbx_seq_one_letter_code
_entity_poly.pdbx_strand_id
1 'polypeptide(L)'
;IFNKENELVDTWLRGYEEGGWSGGQFARTKNISHVFDLYFKDNQATSISQNLKVVYTVAVPDTKLKLNRYAQQAINQLTSRYDETLYNSFLDVWGTHITVSNKVGGMTEQQVQFKKCLLDATDFTDSMSLSSLEMNLKQDLVAERPCIQHYYWQRRRKLVDHRIGGDVLMINDAVKWEQTIVFAPALLSIVKYIPWYNLIQNGTIKNNLERAIKTRVQQMTLARQQEAEQIRVTRANMQLEAKVIYGYFINGIMNYIVNDDTIILNGSDQCRAELIIIN
;
A
#
# COMPACT_ATOMS: atom_id res chain seq x y z
N ILE A 1 -2.72 10.23 8.93
CA ILE A 1 -3.34 10.34 10.26
C ILE A 1 -4.76 9.80 10.23
N PHE A 2 -4.88 8.56 10.67
CA PHE A 2 -6.14 7.82 10.80
C PHE A 2 -6.50 7.75 12.27
N ASN A 3 -7.78 7.99 12.59
CA ASN A 3 -8.28 7.99 13.96
C ASN A 3 -9.21 6.82 14.24
N LYS A 4 -9.80 6.21 13.20
CA LYS A 4 -10.50 4.94 13.29
C LYS A 4 -9.93 3.87 12.37
N GLU A 5 -10.22 2.63 12.74
CA GLU A 5 -9.75 1.43 12.05
C GLU A 5 -10.37 1.24 10.65
N ASN A 6 -11.68 1.49 10.51
CA ASN A 6 -12.38 1.41 9.22
C ASN A 6 -11.85 2.43 8.19
N GLU A 7 -11.44 3.62 8.65
CA GLU A 7 -10.86 4.66 7.80
C GLU A 7 -9.53 4.21 7.17
N LEU A 8 -8.70 3.48 7.92
CA LEU A 8 -7.47 2.91 7.39
C LEU A 8 -7.78 1.82 6.35
N VAL A 9 -8.71 0.91 6.63
CA VAL A 9 -9.06 -0.18 5.70
C VAL A 9 -9.60 0.37 4.40
N ASP A 10 -10.53 1.31 4.44
CA ASP A 10 -11.11 1.91 3.23
C ASP A 10 -10.07 2.70 2.43
N THR A 11 -9.23 3.49 3.11
CA THR A 11 -8.15 4.25 2.46
C THR A 11 -7.07 3.31 1.90
N TRP A 12 -6.77 2.21 2.57
CA TRP A 12 -5.79 1.22 2.13
C TRP A 12 -6.28 0.43 0.93
N LEU A 13 -7.53 -0.08 0.97
CA LEU A 13 -8.15 -0.77 -0.15
C LEU A 13 -8.19 0.13 -1.38
N ARG A 14 -8.62 1.39 -1.21
CA ARG A 14 -8.68 2.38 -2.28
C ARG A 14 -7.31 2.80 -2.79
N GLY A 15 -6.38 3.13 -1.89
CA GLY A 15 -5.01 3.48 -2.26
C GLY A 15 -4.29 2.35 -2.99
N TYR A 16 -4.60 1.09 -2.68
CA TYR A 16 -4.12 -0.04 -3.44
C TYR A 16 -4.77 -0.14 -4.84
N GLU A 17 -6.10 -0.01 -4.92
CA GLU A 17 -6.84 -0.07 -6.20
C GLU A 17 -6.43 1.05 -7.16
N GLU A 18 -6.19 2.24 -6.64
CA GLU A 18 -5.77 3.41 -7.39
C GLU A 18 -4.24 3.45 -7.63
N GLY A 19 -3.49 2.46 -7.11
CA GLY A 19 -2.04 2.37 -7.27
C GLY A 19 -1.24 3.42 -6.48
N GLY A 20 -1.88 4.16 -5.58
CA GLY A 20 -1.24 5.09 -4.65
C GLY A 20 -0.43 4.39 -3.55
N TRP A 21 -0.75 3.13 -3.22
CA TRP A 21 -0.03 2.33 -2.23
C TRP A 21 0.98 1.37 -2.86
N SER A 22 2.25 1.51 -2.52
CA SER A 22 3.34 0.77 -3.19
C SER A 22 3.81 -0.50 -2.45
N GLY A 23 3.00 -1.07 -1.55
CA GLY A 23 3.35 -2.30 -0.82
C GLY A 23 3.90 -2.03 0.58
N GLY A 24 4.89 -2.81 1.06
CA GLY A 24 5.47 -2.66 2.41
C GLY A 24 5.02 -3.70 3.44
N GLN A 25 5.15 -3.41 4.74
CA GLN A 25 4.61 -4.29 5.80
C GLN A 25 3.09 -4.40 5.73
N PHE A 26 2.45 -3.38 5.15
CA PHE A 26 1.04 -3.31 4.83
C PHE A 26 0.76 -3.81 3.40
N ALA A 27 1.66 -4.58 2.79
CA ALA A 27 1.29 -5.33 1.59
C ALA A 27 0.26 -6.41 1.95
N ARG A 28 -0.52 -6.77 0.93
CA ARG A 28 -1.64 -7.74 0.88
C ARG A 28 -1.46 -9.11 1.57
N THR A 29 -0.30 -9.40 2.15
CA THR A 29 0.07 -10.68 2.77
C THR A 29 -0.07 -10.68 4.29
N LYS A 30 -0.23 -9.52 4.95
CA LYS A 30 -0.53 -9.47 6.38
C LYS A 30 -2.03 -9.38 6.61
N ASN A 31 -2.50 -10.18 7.56
CA ASN A 31 -3.88 -10.18 8.04
C ASN A 31 -4.24 -8.76 8.54
N ILE A 32 -5.41 -8.26 8.16
CA ILE A 32 -5.89 -6.92 8.49
C ILE A 32 -5.96 -6.76 10.03
N SER A 33 -6.39 -7.80 10.76
CA SER A 33 -6.38 -7.80 12.24
C SER A 33 -4.99 -7.66 12.84
N HIS A 34 -3.95 -8.21 12.20
CA HIS A 34 -2.58 -8.07 12.70
C HIS A 34 -2.06 -6.64 12.53
N VAL A 35 -2.40 -5.97 11.43
CA VAL A 35 -2.14 -4.54 11.24
C VAL A 35 -2.84 -3.75 12.35
N PHE A 36 -4.07 -4.09 12.69
CA PHE A 36 -4.80 -3.40 13.75
C PHE A 36 -4.22 -3.63 15.15
N ASP A 37 -4.02 -4.87 15.55
CA ASP A 37 -3.50 -5.21 16.88
C ASP A 37 -2.12 -4.60 17.13
N LEU A 38 -1.29 -4.52 16.09
CA LEU A 38 0.03 -3.93 16.19
C LEU A 38 -0.03 -2.40 16.33
N TYR A 39 -1.04 -1.74 15.75
CA TYR A 39 -1.00 -0.29 15.53
C TYR A 39 -2.10 0.55 16.17
N PHE A 40 -3.23 -0.04 16.59
CA PHE A 40 -4.41 0.69 17.07
C PHE A 40 -4.95 0.22 18.43
N LYS A 41 -4.36 -0.83 19.01
CA LYS A 41 -4.84 -1.49 20.24
C LYS A 41 -5.10 -0.55 21.43
N ASP A 42 -4.42 0.59 21.51
CA ASP A 42 -4.49 1.52 22.66
C ASP A 42 -5.15 2.89 22.35
N ASN A 43 -6.10 2.96 21.40
CA ASN A 43 -6.81 4.19 21.00
C ASN A 43 -5.87 5.32 20.51
N GLN A 44 -4.94 4.97 19.62
CA GLN A 44 -3.89 5.85 19.13
C GLN A 44 -4.21 6.34 17.70
N ALA A 45 -3.91 7.61 17.43
CA ALA A 45 -3.88 8.10 16.05
C ALA A 45 -2.58 7.63 15.37
N THR A 46 -2.63 7.22 14.11
CA THR A 46 -1.43 6.77 13.38
C THR A 46 -1.26 7.49 12.06
N SER A 47 -0.03 7.80 11.68
CA SER A 47 0.34 8.19 10.34
C SER A 47 1.23 7.15 9.72
N ILE A 48 0.94 6.80 8.47
CA ILE A 48 1.82 5.98 7.65
C ILE A 48 2.24 6.83 6.46
N SER A 49 3.52 6.79 6.14
CA SER A 49 4.10 7.55 5.05
C SER A 49 5.08 6.68 4.29
N GLN A 50 5.01 6.74 2.96
CA GLN A 50 5.89 6.01 2.05
C GLN A 50 6.66 7.04 1.22
N ASN A 51 7.97 6.88 1.12
CA ASN A 51 8.81 7.65 0.22
C ASN A 51 9.50 6.69 -0.74
N LEU A 52 9.22 6.84 -2.04
CA LEU A 52 9.73 5.99 -3.09
C LEU A 52 10.83 6.67 -3.87
N LYS A 53 11.92 5.95 -4.08
CA LYS A 53 13.01 6.32 -4.99
C LYS A 53 13.06 5.31 -6.13
N VAL A 54 12.46 5.66 -7.24
CA VAL A 54 12.52 4.84 -8.46
C VAL A 54 13.88 5.04 -9.11
N VAL A 55 14.63 3.95 -9.30
CA VAL A 55 15.92 3.97 -10.02
C VAL A 55 15.69 3.72 -11.50
N TYR A 56 14.88 2.71 -11.82
CA TYR A 56 14.51 2.40 -13.20
C TYR A 56 13.14 1.74 -13.28
N THR A 57 12.57 1.77 -14.48
CA THR A 57 11.35 1.05 -14.82
C THR A 57 11.71 -0.09 -15.75
N VAL A 58 11.30 -1.31 -15.40
CA VAL A 58 11.40 -2.47 -16.29
C VAL A 58 10.09 -2.56 -17.04
N ALA A 59 10.14 -2.56 -18.38
CA ALA A 59 8.98 -2.79 -19.22
C ALA A 59 9.33 -3.79 -20.32
N VAL A 60 8.64 -4.92 -20.34
CA VAL A 60 8.75 -5.95 -21.38
C VAL A 60 7.55 -5.81 -22.31
N PRO A 61 7.76 -5.46 -23.58
CA PRO A 61 6.68 -5.45 -24.56
C PRO A 61 6.05 -6.83 -24.67
N ASP A 62 4.73 -6.90 -24.78
CA ASP A 62 3.98 -8.16 -24.86
C ASP A 62 4.49 -9.04 -26.02
N THR A 63 4.93 -8.43 -27.13
CA THR A 63 5.50 -9.13 -28.31
C THR A 63 6.89 -9.73 -28.10
N LYS A 64 7.60 -9.33 -27.04
CA LYS A 64 8.97 -9.79 -26.72
C LYS A 64 9.03 -10.64 -25.46
N LEU A 65 7.89 -10.93 -24.84
CA LEU A 65 7.85 -11.75 -23.63
C LEU A 65 8.24 -13.19 -23.98
N LYS A 66 9.33 -13.67 -23.36
CA LYS A 66 9.78 -15.06 -23.49
C LYS A 66 9.82 -15.69 -22.11
N LEU A 67 9.17 -16.84 -21.99
CA LEU A 67 9.21 -17.64 -20.78
C LEU A 67 10.60 -18.27 -20.61
N ASN A 68 11.09 -18.29 -19.38
CA ASN A 68 12.29 -19.08 -19.08
C ASN A 68 11.95 -20.58 -19.13
N ARG A 69 12.99 -21.42 -19.17
CA ARG A 69 12.82 -22.89 -19.29
C ARG A 69 11.94 -23.51 -18.20
N TYR A 70 11.98 -22.96 -16.98
CA TYR A 70 11.25 -23.49 -15.83
C TYR A 70 9.76 -23.15 -15.91
N ALA A 71 9.44 -21.90 -16.26
CA ALA A 71 8.07 -21.47 -16.50
C ALA A 71 7.44 -22.25 -17.65
N GLN A 72 8.20 -22.47 -18.73
CA GLN A 72 7.74 -23.28 -19.86
C GLN A 72 7.47 -24.73 -19.45
N GLN A 73 8.37 -25.34 -18.66
CA GLN A 73 8.17 -26.70 -18.14
C GLN A 73 6.94 -26.79 -17.24
N ALA A 74 6.72 -25.82 -16.36
CA ALA A 74 5.56 -25.79 -15.48
C ALA A 74 4.24 -25.72 -16.26
N ILE A 75 4.19 -24.88 -17.31
CA ILE A 75 3.03 -24.82 -18.21
C ILE A 75 2.81 -26.15 -18.94
N ASN A 76 3.88 -26.78 -19.41
CA ASN A 76 3.80 -28.05 -20.14
C ASN A 76 3.30 -29.22 -19.26
N GLN A 77 3.34 -29.07 -17.93
CA GLN A 77 2.78 -30.06 -17.00
C GLN A 77 1.27 -29.90 -16.81
N LEU A 78 0.67 -28.77 -17.20
CA LEU A 78 -0.77 -28.58 -17.15
C LEU A 78 -1.45 -29.48 -18.19
N THR A 79 -2.55 -30.11 -17.80
CA THR A 79 -3.26 -31.08 -18.63
C THR A 79 -4.54 -30.51 -19.21
N SER A 80 -4.97 -31.02 -20.38
CA SER A 80 -6.22 -30.60 -21.02
C SER A 80 -7.47 -31.00 -20.23
N ARG A 81 -7.40 -32.09 -19.45
CA ARG A 81 -8.45 -32.45 -18.49
C ARG A 81 -8.31 -31.53 -17.28
N TYR A 82 -9.39 -30.85 -16.90
CA TYR A 82 -9.35 -29.98 -15.73
C TYR A 82 -9.10 -30.81 -14.45
N ASP A 83 -8.02 -30.48 -13.76
CA ASP A 83 -7.64 -31.00 -12.45
C ASP A 83 -7.40 -29.81 -11.53
N GLU A 84 -8.32 -29.57 -10.60
CA GLU A 84 -8.26 -28.41 -9.73
C GLU A 84 -6.99 -28.38 -8.86
N THR A 85 -6.54 -29.54 -8.37
CA THR A 85 -5.36 -29.64 -7.51
C THR A 85 -4.10 -29.28 -8.29
N LEU A 86 -3.95 -29.79 -9.52
CA LEU A 86 -2.80 -29.48 -10.37
C LEU A 86 -2.72 -27.98 -10.70
N TYR A 87 -3.85 -27.40 -11.10
CA TYR A 87 -3.89 -25.98 -11.48
C TYR A 87 -3.69 -25.06 -10.27
N ASN A 88 -4.27 -25.38 -9.11
CA ASN A 88 -4.00 -24.62 -7.88
C ASN A 88 -2.53 -24.75 -7.44
N SER A 89 -1.92 -25.94 -7.57
CA SER A 89 -0.48 -26.13 -7.28
C SER A 89 0.39 -25.25 -8.18
N PHE A 90 0.05 -25.11 -9.46
CA PHE A 90 0.71 -24.17 -10.36
C PHE A 90 0.58 -22.72 -9.86
N LEU A 91 -0.64 -22.31 -9.48
CA LEU A 91 -0.91 -20.95 -8.99
C LEU A 91 -0.23 -20.63 -7.66
N ASP A 92 -0.03 -21.63 -6.80
CA ASP A 92 0.66 -21.44 -5.52
C ASP A 92 2.15 -21.15 -5.70
N VAL A 93 2.77 -21.71 -6.75
CA VAL A 93 4.20 -21.50 -7.04
C VAL A 93 4.43 -20.27 -7.91
N TRP A 94 3.60 -20.08 -8.94
CA TRP A 94 3.84 -19.08 -9.99
C TRP A 94 2.93 -17.85 -9.90
N GLY A 95 1.97 -17.86 -8.98
CA GLY A 95 0.96 -16.82 -8.86
C GLY A 95 -0.07 -16.85 -9.99
N THR A 96 -0.93 -15.83 -10.01
CA THR A 96 -2.02 -15.71 -11.00
C THR A 96 -1.64 -14.90 -12.23
N HIS A 97 -0.62 -14.05 -12.11
CA HIS A 97 -0.20 -13.10 -13.15
C HIS A 97 1.32 -13.00 -13.24
N ILE A 98 1.81 -12.58 -14.41
CA ILE A 98 3.19 -12.19 -14.64
C ILE A 98 3.27 -10.68 -14.73
N THR A 99 4.27 -10.10 -14.08
CA THR A 99 4.54 -8.67 -14.19
C THR A 99 5.31 -8.38 -15.47
N VAL A 100 4.81 -7.44 -16.27
CA VAL A 100 5.43 -7.03 -17.54
C VAL A 100 5.90 -5.58 -17.50
N SER A 101 5.42 -4.80 -16.53
CA SER A 101 5.97 -3.47 -16.25
C SER A 101 6.05 -3.25 -14.74
N ASN A 102 7.21 -2.79 -14.26
CA ASN A 102 7.53 -2.67 -12.85
C ASN A 102 8.39 -1.44 -12.58
N LYS A 103 8.14 -0.75 -11.46
CA LYS A 103 9.06 0.25 -10.91
C LYS A 103 10.02 -0.43 -9.93
N VAL A 104 11.32 -0.18 -10.10
CA VAL A 104 12.39 -0.81 -9.33
C VAL A 104 13.26 0.28 -8.71
N GLY A 105 13.61 0.12 -7.44
CA GLY A 105 14.37 1.11 -6.69
C GLY A 105 14.34 0.85 -5.19
N GLY A 106 14.16 1.89 -4.38
CA GLY A 106 14.06 1.76 -2.92
C GLY A 106 12.85 2.50 -2.36
N MET A 107 12.41 2.08 -1.18
CA MET A 107 11.31 2.71 -0.47
C MET A 107 11.60 2.77 1.02
N THR A 108 11.30 3.90 1.64
CA THR A 108 11.14 3.99 3.10
C THR A 108 9.66 4.06 3.44
N GLU A 109 9.21 3.15 4.28
CA GLU A 109 7.89 3.15 4.88
C GLU A 109 8.04 3.48 6.35
N GLN A 110 7.50 4.63 6.76
CA GLN A 110 7.53 5.06 8.14
C GLN A 110 6.15 5.05 8.74
N GLN A 111 6.07 4.63 9.99
CA GLN A 111 4.87 4.78 10.78
C GLN A 111 5.14 5.52 12.07
N VAL A 112 4.28 6.50 12.33
CA VAL A 112 4.27 7.32 13.51
C VAL A 112 2.94 7.14 14.21
N GLN A 113 2.95 6.58 15.41
CA GLN A 113 1.82 6.64 16.32
C GLN A 113 1.85 7.93 17.12
N PHE A 114 0.67 8.40 17.51
CA PHE A 114 0.49 9.56 18.35
C PHE A 114 -0.30 9.19 19.60
N LYS A 115 0.03 9.86 20.70
CA LYS A 115 -0.77 9.79 21.93
C LYS A 115 -2.19 10.28 21.65
N LYS A 116 -3.19 9.64 22.27
CA LYS A 116 -4.64 9.88 22.09
C LYS A 116 -5.03 11.38 22.13
N CYS A 117 -4.37 12.17 22.97
CA CYS A 117 -4.65 13.60 23.15
C CYS A 117 -3.99 14.53 22.11
N LEU A 118 -3.36 14.02 21.04
CA LEU A 118 -2.73 14.88 20.02
C LEU A 118 -3.74 15.88 19.44
N LEU A 119 -4.96 15.41 19.17
CA LEU A 119 -6.03 16.16 18.53
C LEU A 119 -6.99 16.84 19.53
N ASP A 120 -7.00 16.37 20.78
CA ASP A 120 -7.87 16.90 21.83
C ASP A 120 -7.25 18.07 22.60
N ALA A 121 -5.95 18.36 22.41
CA ALA A 121 -5.35 19.50 23.09
C ALA A 121 -5.75 20.81 22.41
N THR A 122 -6.12 21.80 23.22
CA THR A 122 -6.26 23.22 22.82
C THR A 122 -5.03 23.77 22.08
N ASP A 123 -3.87 23.16 22.31
CA ASP A 123 -2.63 23.47 21.59
C ASP A 123 -2.65 23.06 20.11
N PHE A 124 -3.53 22.15 19.66
CA PHE A 124 -3.68 21.83 18.24
C PHE A 124 -4.32 23.00 17.47
N THR A 125 -5.21 23.77 18.11
CA THR A 125 -5.78 24.97 17.49
C THR A 125 -4.83 26.17 17.50
N ASP A 126 -3.96 26.30 18.51
CA ASP A 126 -3.12 27.49 18.70
C ASP A 126 -1.63 27.31 18.30
N SER A 127 -1.10 26.09 18.29
CA SER A 127 0.35 25.84 18.09
C SER A 127 0.70 24.90 16.92
N MET A 128 -0.23 24.06 16.47
CA MET A 128 0.04 23.07 15.41
C MET A 128 -1.13 22.94 14.44
N SER A 129 -1.08 23.71 13.35
CA SER A 129 -2.02 23.56 12.24
C SER A 129 -1.85 22.22 11.51
N LEU A 130 -2.86 21.86 10.73
CA LEU A 130 -2.82 20.70 9.83
C LEU A 130 -1.65 20.74 8.85
N SER A 131 -1.41 21.90 8.26
CA SER A 131 -0.26 22.13 7.38
C SER A 131 1.07 21.96 8.11
N SER A 132 1.16 22.39 9.37
CA SER A 132 2.35 22.20 10.20
C SER A 132 2.57 20.72 10.52
N LEU A 133 1.51 19.98 10.81
CA LEU A 133 1.56 18.54 11.07
C LEU A 133 2.00 17.75 9.82
N GLU A 134 1.47 18.11 8.65
CA GLU A 134 1.90 17.54 7.37
C GLU A 134 3.39 17.82 7.11
N MET A 135 3.85 19.06 7.35
CA MET A 135 5.25 19.42 7.19
C MET A 135 6.17 18.63 8.14
N ASN A 136 5.78 18.47 9.41
CA ASN A 136 6.53 17.65 10.38
C ASN A 136 6.58 16.17 9.95
N LEU A 137 5.49 15.61 9.43
CA LEU A 137 5.45 14.26 8.87
C LEU A 137 6.34 14.09 7.64
N LYS A 138 6.42 15.11 6.76
CA LYS A 138 7.36 15.11 5.63
C LYS A 138 8.81 15.16 6.10
N GLN A 139 9.11 15.96 7.11
CA GLN A 139 10.46 16.04 7.69
C GLN A 139 10.90 14.70 8.30
N ASP A 140 9.97 13.95 8.90
CA ASP A 140 10.26 12.61 9.40
C ASP A 140 10.74 11.64 8.31
N LEU A 141 10.17 11.75 7.10
CA LEU A 141 10.53 10.91 5.96
C LEU A 141 11.96 11.15 5.45
N VAL A 142 12.41 12.41 5.45
CA VAL A 142 13.72 12.80 4.87
C VAL A 142 14.85 12.83 5.90
N ALA A 143 14.59 12.48 7.16
CA ALA A 143 15.54 12.52 8.27
C ALA A 143 16.21 13.89 8.52
N GLU A 144 15.71 14.97 7.90
CA GLU A 144 16.20 16.33 8.13
C GLU A 144 15.60 16.89 9.43
N ARG A 145 16.48 17.25 10.38
CA ARG A 145 16.10 17.67 11.74
C ARG A 145 16.19 19.17 12.09
N PRO A 146 15.91 20.20 11.26
CA PRO A 146 16.08 21.56 11.76
C PRO A 146 14.85 22.14 12.47
N CYS A 147 13.61 21.71 12.16
CA CYS A 147 12.42 22.49 12.54
C CYS A 147 11.20 21.65 12.96
N ILE A 148 11.39 20.55 13.70
CA ILE A 148 10.25 19.79 14.23
C ILE A 148 9.65 20.55 15.42
N GLN A 149 8.37 20.88 15.36
CA GLN A 149 7.67 21.55 16.47
C GLN A 149 7.71 20.70 17.75
N HIS A 150 7.96 21.35 18.89
CA HIS A 150 8.10 20.67 20.19
C HIS A 150 6.86 19.86 20.57
N TYR A 151 5.66 20.39 20.28
CA TYR A 151 4.38 19.74 20.54
C TYR A 151 4.25 18.39 19.80
N TYR A 152 4.59 18.37 18.51
CA TYR A 152 4.63 17.16 17.68
C TYR A 152 5.62 16.13 18.24
N TRP A 153 6.85 16.56 18.57
CA TRP A 153 7.88 15.68 19.07
C TRP A 153 7.52 14.98 20.39
N GLN A 154 6.88 15.66 21.33
CA GLN A 154 6.49 15.07 22.62
C GLN A 154 5.37 14.01 22.54
N ARG A 155 4.58 14.06 21.47
CA ARG A 155 3.37 13.25 21.30
C ARG A 155 3.50 12.18 20.24
N ARG A 156 4.53 12.26 19.40
CA ARG A 156 4.87 11.23 18.42
C ARG A 156 5.65 10.07 19.04
N ARG A 157 5.42 8.87 18.51
CA ARG A 157 6.21 7.67 18.72
C ARG A 157 6.40 6.98 17.37
N LYS A 158 7.63 7.00 16.85
CA LYS A 158 7.96 6.24 15.64
C LYS A 158 8.06 4.76 16.00
N LEU A 159 7.40 3.92 15.22
CA LEU A 159 7.32 2.47 15.49
C LEU A 159 7.82 1.61 14.35
N VAL A 160 7.71 2.13 13.13
CA VAL A 160 8.17 1.43 11.94
C VAL A 160 9.06 2.38 11.14
N ASP A 161 10.26 1.92 10.81
CA ASP A 161 11.16 2.47 9.80
C ASP A 161 11.58 1.32 8.90
N HIS A 162 10.73 1.02 7.93
CA HIS A 162 10.93 -0.07 7.02
C HIS A 162 11.59 0.43 5.76
N ARG A 163 12.67 -0.26 5.38
CA ARG A 163 13.45 0.09 4.21
C ARG A 163 13.48 -1.09 3.28
N ILE A 164 13.04 -0.84 2.06
CA ILE A 164 12.93 -1.82 0.99
C ILE A 164 13.93 -1.44 -0.09
N GLY A 165 14.77 -2.39 -0.50
CA GLY A 165 15.95 -2.12 -1.34
C GLY A 165 17.09 -1.50 -0.52
N GLY A 166 18.20 -1.21 -1.20
CA GLY A 166 19.45 -0.80 -0.59
C GLY A 166 20.15 -1.93 0.19
N ASP A 167 21.34 -1.62 0.69
CA ASP A 167 22.14 -2.53 1.50
C ASP A 167 21.65 -2.55 2.95
N VAL A 168 21.37 -3.75 3.46
CA VAL A 168 20.92 -3.98 4.83
C VAL A 168 21.95 -3.52 5.86
N LEU A 169 23.24 -3.56 5.51
CA LEU A 169 24.33 -3.16 6.40
C LEU A 169 24.33 -1.64 6.65
N MET A 170 23.72 -0.87 5.76
CA MET A 170 23.63 0.59 5.85
C MET A 170 22.30 1.07 6.45
N ILE A 171 21.41 0.17 6.88
CA ILE A 171 20.03 0.51 7.29
C ILE A 171 19.95 1.54 8.43
N ASN A 172 20.97 1.63 9.28
CA ASN A 172 21.04 2.58 10.39
C ASN A 172 21.48 3.99 9.97
N ASP A 173 21.98 4.18 8.74
CA ASP A 173 22.38 5.46 8.18
C ASP A 173 21.49 5.76 6.96
N ALA A 174 20.52 6.66 7.13
CA ALA A 174 19.55 7.02 6.09
C ALA A 174 20.20 7.42 4.76
N VAL A 175 21.18 8.30 4.83
CA VAL A 175 21.82 8.87 3.66
C VAL A 175 22.67 7.82 2.95
N LYS A 176 23.45 7.02 3.68
CA LYS A 176 24.26 5.95 3.08
C LYS A 176 23.39 4.85 2.50
N TRP A 177 22.36 4.41 3.22
CA TRP A 177 21.41 3.43 2.69
C TRP A 177 20.79 3.92 1.37
N GLU A 178 20.38 5.18 1.30
CA GLU A 178 19.74 5.72 0.10
C GLU A 178 20.69 5.72 -1.12
N GLN A 179 21.99 5.90 -0.90
CA GLN A 179 23.01 5.81 -1.95
C GLN A 179 23.19 4.38 -2.47
N THR A 180 22.94 3.36 -1.64
CA THR A 180 23.08 1.95 -2.02
C THR A 180 21.93 1.42 -2.87
N ILE A 181 20.79 2.12 -2.91
CA ILE A 181 19.58 1.69 -3.66
C ILE A 181 19.88 1.42 -5.14
N VAL A 182 20.78 2.18 -5.75
CA VAL A 182 21.14 1.98 -7.17
C VAL A 182 21.83 0.64 -7.43
N PHE A 183 22.52 0.10 -6.42
CA PHE A 183 23.26 -1.16 -6.52
C PHE A 183 22.46 -2.36 -6.02
N ALA A 184 21.53 -2.15 -5.10
CA ALA A 184 20.68 -3.19 -4.53
C ALA A 184 19.19 -2.78 -4.57
N PRO A 185 18.61 -2.53 -5.76
CA PRO A 185 17.21 -2.10 -5.82
C PRO A 185 16.25 -3.27 -5.57
N ALA A 186 15.06 -2.95 -5.12
CA ALA A 186 13.95 -3.86 -4.93
C ALA A 186 12.77 -3.51 -5.84
N LEU A 187 11.90 -4.49 -6.08
CA LEU A 187 10.63 -4.28 -6.76
C LEU A 187 9.74 -3.40 -5.86
N LEU A 188 9.40 -2.20 -6.35
CA LEU A 188 8.57 -1.25 -5.60
C LEU A 188 7.10 -1.39 -5.94
N SER A 189 6.76 -1.35 -7.24
CA SER A 189 5.38 -1.49 -7.65
C SER A 189 5.25 -2.15 -9.02
N ILE A 190 4.14 -2.83 -9.20
CA ILE A 190 3.77 -3.49 -10.45
C ILE A 190 2.87 -2.52 -11.20
N VAL A 191 3.34 -2.04 -12.35
CA VAL A 191 2.60 -1.08 -13.20
C VAL A 191 1.67 -1.79 -14.15
N LYS A 192 2.13 -2.91 -14.73
CA LYS A 192 1.34 -3.74 -15.64
C LYS A 192 1.65 -5.20 -15.37
N TYR A 193 0.59 -6.00 -15.34
CA TYR A 193 0.67 -7.45 -15.28
C TYR A 193 -0.27 -8.06 -16.32
N ILE A 194 0.01 -9.29 -16.72
CA ILE A 194 -0.85 -10.09 -17.60
C ILE A 194 -1.13 -11.44 -16.94
N PRO A 195 -2.32 -12.02 -17.12
CA PRO A 195 -2.62 -13.31 -16.54
C PRO A 195 -1.86 -14.43 -17.27
N TRP A 196 -1.48 -15.48 -16.54
CA TRP A 196 -0.72 -16.60 -17.11
C TRP A 196 -1.40 -17.26 -18.31
N TYR A 197 -2.74 -17.33 -18.31
CA TYR A 197 -3.50 -17.96 -19.40
C TYR A 197 -3.30 -17.25 -20.77
N ASN A 198 -2.86 -15.99 -20.80
CA ASN A 198 -2.56 -15.29 -22.06
C ASN A 198 -1.31 -15.84 -22.77
N LEU A 199 -0.49 -16.62 -22.07
CA LEU A 199 0.76 -17.19 -22.61
C LEU A 199 0.60 -18.66 -23.00
N ILE A 200 -0.61 -19.21 -22.85
CA ILE A 200 -0.92 -20.60 -23.17
C ILE A 200 -1.44 -20.69 -24.60
N GLN A 201 -0.75 -21.47 -25.44
CA GLN A 201 -1.15 -21.70 -26.84
C GLN A 201 -2.31 -22.69 -26.97
N ASN A 202 -2.36 -23.72 -26.11
CA ASN A 202 -3.43 -24.72 -26.12
C ASN A 202 -4.72 -24.12 -25.55
N GLY A 203 -5.77 -24.03 -26.37
CA GLY A 203 -7.04 -23.41 -25.99
C GLY A 203 -7.74 -24.05 -24.79
N THR A 204 -7.65 -25.38 -24.64
CA THR A 204 -8.26 -26.09 -23.51
C THR A 204 -7.51 -25.79 -22.21
N ILE A 205 -6.18 -25.88 -22.21
CA ILE A 205 -5.36 -25.56 -21.05
C ILE A 205 -5.51 -24.08 -20.66
N LYS A 206 -5.59 -23.19 -21.66
CA LYS A 206 -5.86 -21.76 -21.46
C LYS A 206 -7.16 -21.54 -20.69
N ASN A 207 -8.27 -22.13 -21.15
CA ASN A 207 -9.59 -21.96 -20.53
C ASN A 207 -9.63 -22.55 -19.10
N ASN A 208 -8.96 -23.68 -18.89
CA ASN A 208 -8.82 -24.30 -17.57
C ASN A 208 -8.03 -23.41 -16.61
N LEU A 209 -6.93 -22.82 -17.07
CA LEU A 209 -6.11 -21.91 -16.25
C LEU A 209 -6.83 -20.60 -15.96
N GLU A 210 -7.55 -20.05 -16.95
CA GLU A 210 -8.42 -18.89 -16.75
C GLU A 210 -9.49 -19.16 -15.68
N ARG A 211 -10.15 -20.33 -15.74
CA ARG A 211 -11.12 -20.74 -14.72
C ARG A 211 -10.47 -20.79 -13.34
N ALA A 212 -9.34 -21.48 -13.19
CA ALA A 212 -8.64 -21.61 -11.92
C ALA A 212 -8.24 -20.24 -11.34
N ILE A 213 -7.70 -19.35 -12.18
CA ILE A 213 -7.33 -17.98 -11.78
C ILE A 213 -8.55 -17.19 -11.31
N LYS A 214 -9.66 -17.20 -12.08
CA LYS A 214 -10.89 -16.50 -11.70
C LYS A 214 -11.41 -16.99 -10.35
N THR A 215 -11.47 -18.31 -10.16
CA THR A 215 -11.90 -18.91 -8.88
C THR A 215 -11.00 -18.49 -7.72
N ARG A 216 -9.66 -18.57 -7.89
CA ARG A 216 -8.68 -18.17 -6.86
C ARG A 216 -8.84 -16.70 -6.47
N VAL A 217 -8.96 -15.80 -7.46
CA VAL A 217 -9.13 -14.36 -7.23
C VAL A 217 -10.45 -14.09 -6.50
N GLN A 218 -11.55 -14.71 -6.92
CA GLN A 218 -12.85 -14.56 -6.26
C GLN A 218 -12.82 -15.03 -4.81
N GLN A 219 -12.23 -16.21 -4.54
CA GLN A 219 -12.08 -16.74 -3.17
C GLN A 219 -11.26 -15.79 -2.29
N MET A 220 -10.14 -15.28 -2.79
CA MET A 220 -9.30 -14.34 -2.04
C MET A 220 -10.01 -13.01 -1.77
N THR A 221 -10.76 -12.49 -2.74
CA THR A 221 -11.54 -11.26 -2.58
C THR A 221 -12.63 -11.44 -1.52
N LEU A 222 -13.37 -12.55 -1.58
CA LEU A 222 -14.43 -12.86 -0.62
C LEU A 222 -13.86 -13.03 0.80
N ALA A 223 -12.77 -13.79 0.95
CA ALA A 223 -12.12 -13.99 2.25
C ALA A 223 -11.70 -12.66 2.89
N ARG A 224 -11.18 -11.72 2.10
CA ARG A 224 -10.82 -10.38 2.59
C ARG A 224 -12.02 -9.54 2.97
N GLN A 225 -13.10 -9.58 2.20
CA GLN A 225 -14.33 -8.88 2.53
C GLN A 225 -14.91 -9.40 3.86
N GLN A 226 -14.89 -10.72 4.05
CA GLN A 226 -15.34 -11.34 5.30
C GLN A 226 -14.45 -10.96 6.49
N GLU A 227 -13.12 -10.96 6.31
CA GLU A 227 -12.17 -10.52 7.32
C GLU A 227 -12.39 -9.05 7.72
N ALA A 228 -12.53 -8.16 6.74
CA ALA A 228 -12.79 -6.74 6.97
C ALA A 228 -14.12 -6.53 7.73
N GLU A 229 -15.17 -7.25 7.34
CA GLU A 229 -16.48 -7.18 8.00
C GLU A 229 -16.43 -7.71 9.44
N GLN A 230 -15.75 -8.84 9.66
CA GLN A 230 -15.58 -9.40 11.00
C GLN A 230 -14.90 -8.40 11.94
N ILE A 231 -13.83 -7.75 11.46
CA ILE A 231 -13.14 -6.71 12.22
C ILE A 231 -14.09 -5.54 12.52
N ARG A 232 -14.86 -5.08 11.53
CA ARG A 232 -15.84 -4.01 11.70
C ARG A 232 -16.84 -4.32 12.81
N VAL A 233 -17.43 -5.53 12.80
CA VAL A 233 -18.42 -5.97 13.80
C VAL A 233 -17.80 -6.10 15.20
N THR A 234 -16.65 -6.77 15.32
CA THR A 234 -15.96 -6.94 16.62
C THR A 234 -15.66 -5.59 17.27
N ARG A 235 -15.36 -4.56 16.49
CA ARG A 235 -14.86 -3.27 16.98
C ARG A 235 -15.96 -2.21 17.13
N ALA A 236 -17.04 -2.26 16.35
CA ALA A 236 -18.24 -1.44 16.60
C ALA A 236 -18.78 -1.65 18.03
N ASN A 237 -18.64 -2.87 18.56
CA ASN A 237 -19.00 -3.20 19.94
C ASN A 237 -18.07 -2.58 21.00
N MET A 238 -16.96 -1.92 20.62
CA MET A 238 -16.00 -1.29 21.53
C MET A 238 -16.23 0.22 21.77
N GLN A 239 -17.28 0.84 21.19
CA GLN A 239 -17.69 2.25 21.40
C GLN A 239 -16.55 3.29 21.35
N LEU A 240 -15.95 3.48 20.16
CA LEU A 240 -14.94 4.53 19.93
C LEU A 240 -15.51 5.64 19.02
N GLU A 241 -15.59 6.88 19.52
CA GLU A 241 -16.07 8.06 18.78
C GLU A 241 -14.99 8.61 17.81
N ALA A 242 -15.40 9.14 16.65
CA ALA A 242 -14.48 9.75 15.66
C ALA A 242 -14.30 11.23 15.94
N LYS A 243 -13.07 11.74 15.69
CA LYS A 243 -12.83 13.15 15.37
C LYS A 243 -11.75 13.25 14.28
N VAL A 244 -12.12 13.72 13.08
CA VAL A 244 -11.36 14.30 11.94
C VAL A 244 -10.08 13.61 11.37
N ILE A 245 -10.04 13.40 10.05
CA ILE A 245 -9.05 12.60 9.26
C ILE A 245 -8.05 13.44 8.45
N TYR A 246 -6.79 12.98 8.31
CA TYR A 246 -5.83 13.47 7.27
C TYR A 246 -4.94 12.37 6.69
N GLY A 247 -4.62 12.39 5.39
CA GLY A 247 -3.59 11.56 4.74
C GLY A 247 -2.67 12.42 3.87
N TYR A 248 -1.41 12.04 3.67
CA TYR A 248 -0.50 12.75 2.77
C TYR A 248 0.40 11.81 1.95
N PHE A 249 0.62 12.18 0.69
CA PHE A 249 1.45 11.49 -0.32
C PHE A 249 2.44 12.46 -0.96
N ILE A 250 3.71 12.06 -1.09
CA ILE A 250 4.67 12.73 -1.97
C ILE A 250 4.67 11.99 -3.32
N ASN A 251 4.47 12.72 -4.42
CA ASN A 251 4.43 12.25 -5.82
C ASN A 251 3.13 11.58 -6.34
N GLY A 252 1.96 12.04 -5.84
CA GLY A 252 0.60 11.92 -6.45
C GLY A 252 -0.07 10.54 -6.32
N ILE A 253 -1.25 10.31 -5.71
CA ILE A 253 -2.39 11.10 -5.16
C ILE A 253 -2.97 10.25 -3.98
N MET A 254 -3.40 10.80 -2.84
CA MET A 254 -4.82 11.03 -2.48
C MET A 254 -4.98 11.85 -1.18
N ASN A 255 -5.96 12.75 -1.16
CA ASN A 255 -6.40 13.50 0.02
C ASN A 255 -7.88 13.17 0.31
N TYR A 256 -8.20 12.78 1.55
CA TYR A 256 -9.58 12.77 2.05
C TYR A 256 -9.68 13.54 3.35
N ILE A 257 -10.75 14.33 3.44
CA ILE A 257 -11.28 14.91 4.67
C ILE A 257 -12.64 14.24 4.88
N VAL A 258 -12.80 13.55 6.00
CA VAL A 258 -14.12 13.19 6.52
C VAL A 258 -14.30 13.97 7.81
N ASN A 259 -15.33 14.79 7.81
CA ASN A 259 -15.94 15.31 9.02
C ASN A 259 -17.40 14.88 8.99
N ASP A 260 -17.98 14.59 10.15
CA ASP A 260 -19.38 14.20 10.28
C ASP A 260 -20.25 15.17 9.45
N ASP A 261 -20.90 14.61 8.43
CA ASP A 261 -21.86 15.22 7.50
C ASP A 261 -21.41 16.23 6.42
N THR A 262 -20.12 16.47 6.15
CA THR A 262 -19.76 17.28 4.94
C THR A 262 -18.37 17.02 4.36
N ILE A 263 -18.31 16.77 3.05
CA ILE A 263 -17.08 16.77 2.25
C ILE A 263 -16.78 18.22 1.85
N ILE A 264 -15.69 18.81 2.35
CA ILE A 264 -15.21 20.13 1.92
C ILE A 264 -13.94 19.95 1.08
N LEU A 265 -14.03 20.29 -0.21
CA LEU A 265 -12.89 20.43 -1.10
C LEU A 265 -12.40 21.88 -1.03
N ASN A 266 -11.25 22.13 -0.41
CA ASN A 266 -10.59 23.44 -0.50
C ASN A 266 -9.21 23.28 -1.11
N GLY A 267 -9.10 23.63 -2.40
CA GLY A 267 -7.85 23.89 -3.07
C GLY A 267 -7.74 25.38 -3.34
N SER A 268 -6.80 26.05 -2.68
CA SER A 268 -6.20 27.28 -3.19
C SER A 268 -4.75 26.97 -3.48
N ASP A 269 -4.48 26.57 -4.72
CA ASP A 269 -3.55 27.30 -5.58
C ASP A 269 -3.39 26.57 -6.92
N GLN A 270 -3.82 27.29 -7.97
CA GLN A 270 -3.50 27.17 -9.38
C GLN A 270 -2.99 25.81 -9.92
N CYS A 271 -3.94 24.94 -10.29
CA CYS A 271 -3.86 24.14 -11.51
C CYS A 271 -5.29 23.77 -11.93
N ARG A 272 -5.77 24.40 -13.01
CA ARG A 272 -7.07 24.08 -13.64
C ARG A 272 -7.07 22.64 -14.14
N ALA A 273 -8.09 21.87 -13.78
CA ALA A 273 -8.58 20.77 -14.60
C ALA A 273 -10.11 20.73 -14.49
N GLU A 274 -10.77 21.05 -15.59
CA GLU A 274 -12.21 20.90 -15.80
C GLU A 274 -12.58 19.42 -15.77
N LEU A 275 -13.61 19.07 -15.00
CA LEU A 275 -14.20 17.73 -15.04
C LEU A 275 -15.26 17.72 -16.16
N ILE A 276 -14.89 17.13 -17.29
CA ILE A 276 -15.84 16.64 -18.30
C ILE A 276 -16.28 15.24 -17.86
N ILE A 277 -17.57 15.09 -17.59
CA ILE A 277 -18.21 13.79 -17.36
C ILE A 277 -18.63 13.24 -18.72
N ILE A 278 -18.06 12.11 -19.14
CA ILE A 278 -18.61 11.26 -20.20
C ILE A 278 -18.84 9.88 -19.58
N ASN A 279 -20.12 9.51 -19.56
CA ASN A 279 -20.84 8.35 -18.99
C ASN A 279 -20.04 7.10 -18.61
#